data_AF-A0A2S7PE86-F1
#
_entry.id   AF-A0A2S7PE86-F1
#
_cell.length_a   1.000
_cell.length_b   1.000
_cell.length_c   1.000
_cell.angle_alpha   90.00
_cell.angle_beta   90.00
_cell.angle_gamma   90.00
#
_symmetry.space_group_name_H-M   'P 1'
#
loop_
_entity.id
_entity.type
_entity.pdbx_description
1 polymer ?
#
loop_
_entity_poly.entity_id
_entity_poly.type
_entity_poly.pdbx_seq_one_letter_code
_entity_poly.pdbx_strand_id
1 'polypeptide(L)'
;MAAFPDTFTLEANPGTDIWRKPPTTNDFNAPTKTHSTLPRSHFLSARLTFSGPWVQQYDQGGLLLTLPSARNPTARWLKTGVEFYNGAPYISTVACDNYSDWSIWPLTKEEAEGEITIEVRREGEGLWVYWVRGEGKEEQPLREVTWLFAEEGEVAVGAYAARPGKEVDGGLRVKFRGLEVVEGKK
;
A
#
# COMPACT_ATOMS: atom_id res chain seq x y z
N MET A 1 -5.93 6.50 -24.38
CA MET A 1 -6.20 6.50 -22.93
C MET A 1 -5.52 7.73 -22.35
N ALA A 2 -6.13 8.42 -21.39
CA ALA A 2 -5.45 9.53 -20.71
C ALA A 2 -4.28 8.98 -19.87
N ALA A 3 -3.16 9.70 -19.85
CA ALA A 3 -2.02 9.35 -18.99
C ALA A 3 -2.44 9.37 -17.50
N PHE A 4 -1.83 8.51 -16.69
CA PHE A 4 -2.05 8.56 -15.25
C PHE A 4 -1.51 9.89 -14.69
N PRO A 5 -2.23 10.57 -13.78
CA PRO A 5 -1.83 11.90 -13.34
C PRO A 5 -0.60 11.85 -12.43
N ASP A 6 0.31 12.81 -12.59
CA ASP A 6 1.52 12.94 -11.76
C ASP A 6 1.20 13.14 -10.27
N THR A 7 0.04 13.76 -9.98
CA THR A 7 -0.48 13.98 -8.63
C THR A 7 -1.97 13.67 -8.57
N PHE A 8 -2.43 13.12 -7.44
CA PHE A 8 -3.84 12.88 -7.20
C PHE A 8 -4.14 12.84 -5.70
N THR A 9 -5.42 12.84 -5.32
CA THR A 9 -5.86 12.74 -3.93
C THR A 9 -6.93 11.67 -3.82
N LEU A 10 -6.86 10.85 -2.76
CA LEU A 10 -7.95 9.99 -2.36
C LEU A 10 -8.54 10.51 -1.06
N GLU A 11 -9.86 10.41 -0.94
CA GLU A 11 -10.59 10.74 0.28
C GLU A 11 -11.28 9.48 0.80
N ALA A 12 -10.85 9.02 1.98
CA ALA A 12 -11.42 7.86 2.65
C ALA A 12 -12.45 8.29 3.69
N ASN A 13 -13.70 7.90 3.47
CA ASN A 13 -14.77 8.10 4.43
C ASN A 13 -14.59 7.21 5.67
N PRO A 14 -15.19 7.57 6.83
CA PRO A 14 -15.25 6.72 8.01
C PRO A 14 -15.75 5.30 7.70
N GLY A 15 -15.19 4.31 8.39
CA GLY A 15 -15.54 2.89 8.23
C GLY A 15 -14.97 2.20 6.98
N THR A 16 -13.93 2.76 6.37
CA THR A 16 -13.22 2.14 5.24
C THR A 16 -11.95 1.41 5.67
N ASP A 17 -11.69 0.24 5.12
CA ASP A 17 -10.47 -0.54 5.38
C ASP A 17 -10.12 -1.51 4.22
N ILE A 18 -8.89 -2.01 4.25
CA ILE A 18 -8.38 -3.14 3.48
C ILE A 18 -7.77 -4.12 4.49
N TRP A 19 -8.56 -5.07 4.97
CA TRP A 19 -8.15 -5.95 6.06
C TRP A 19 -8.92 -7.27 6.02
N ARG A 20 -8.21 -8.37 6.31
CA ARG A 20 -8.84 -9.68 6.38
C ARG A 20 -8.39 -10.42 7.63
N LYS A 21 -9.35 -10.73 8.50
CA LYS A 21 -9.10 -11.40 9.78
C LYS A 21 -10.11 -12.53 9.99
N PRO A 22 -9.65 -13.74 10.38
CA PRO A 22 -10.57 -14.82 10.66
C PRO A 22 -11.44 -14.50 11.90
N PRO A 23 -12.64 -15.10 11.99
CA PRO A 23 -13.21 -16.02 11.01
C PRO A 23 -13.96 -15.35 9.85
N THR A 24 -14.42 -14.10 10.01
CA THR A 24 -15.43 -13.50 9.10
C THR A 24 -15.09 -12.12 8.56
N THR A 25 -14.06 -11.44 9.08
CA THR A 25 -13.72 -10.08 8.63
C THR A 25 -12.99 -10.14 7.29
N ASN A 26 -13.54 -9.47 6.28
CA ASN A 26 -12.92 -9.32 4.96
C ASN A 26 -13.36 -7.96 4.36
N ASP A 27 -12.71 -6.90 4.83
CA ASP A 27 -12.94 -5.54 4.38
C ASP A 27 -12.03 -5.23 3.18
N PHE A 28 -12.63 -4.72 2.11
CA PHE A 28 -11.94 -4.22 0.92
C PHE A 28 -12.79 -3.11 0.30
N ASN A 29 -13.16 -2.12 1.12
CA ASN A 29 -14.09 -1.04 0.76
C ASN A 29 -13.42 0.35 0.73
N ALA A 30 -12.11 0.41 0.97
CA ALA A 30 -11.34 1.63 0.89
C ALA A 30 -11.26 2.17 -0.55
N PRO A 31 -11.25 3.50 -0.75
CA PRO A 31 -10.98 4.09 -2.05
C PRO A 31 -9.57 3.70 -2.52
N THR A 32 -9.49 3.32 -3.80
CA THR A 32 -8.22 2.98 -4.47
C THR A 32 -8.12 3.69 -5.81
N LYS A 33 -6.90 3.85 -6.31
CA LYS A 33 -6.64 4.32 -7.68
C LYS A 33 -5.58 3.44 -8.31
N THR A 34 -6.01 2.55 -9.22
CA THR A 34 -5.11 1.68 -9.99
C THR A 34 -4.37 2.50 -11.04
N HIS A 35 -3.04 2.33 -11.08
CA HIS A 35 -2.17 2.89 -12.10
C HIS A 35 -2.07 1.96 -13.31
N SER A 36 -1.73 0.69 -13.06
CA SER A 36 -1.50 -0.29 -14.12
C SER A 36 -1.77 -1.70 -13.60
N THR A 37 -2.07 -2.60 -14.54
CA THR A 37 -2.14 -4.04 -14.32
C THR A 37 -1.17 -4.70 -15.28
N LEU A 38 -0.27 -5.53 -14.75
CA LEU A 38 0.82 -6.16 -15.50
C LEU A 38 0.90 -7.65 -15.15
N PRO A 39 1.45 -8.50 -16.03
CA PRO A 39 1.86 -9.84 -15.64
C PRO A 39 2.82 -9.79 -14.44
N ARG A 40 2.62 -10.65 -13.44
CA ARG A 40 3.51 -10.77 -12.25
C ARG A 40 4.95 -11.06 -12.66
N SER A 41 5.14 -11.77 -13.77
CA SER A 41 6.45 -12.07 -14.36
C SER A 41 7.17 -10.83 -14.90
N HIS A 42 6.44 -9.74 -15.20
CA HIS A 42 7.01 -8.50 -15.71
C HIS A 42 7.21 -7.42 -14.66
N PHE A 43 6.61 -7.57 -13.48
CA PHE A 43 6.73 -6.58 -12.41
C PHE A 43 8.14 -6.57 -11.81
N LEU A 44 8.82 -5.40 -11.85
CA LEU A 44 10.14 -5.21 -11.24
C LEU A 44 10.06 -4.34 -9.99
N SER A 45 9.43 -3.16 -10.06
CA SER A 45 9.22 -2.33 -8.89
C SER A 45 8.05 -1.37 -9.04
N ALA A 46 7.56 -0.85 -7.91
CA ALA A 46 6.68 0.29 -7.87
C ALA A 46 7.08 1.22 -6.72
N ARG A 47 7.11 2.53 -7.01
CA ARG A 47 7.47 3.58 -6.05
C ARG A 47 6.36 4.61 -5.98
N LEU A 48 6.06 5.10 -4.78
CA LEU A 48 5.01 6.08 -4.55
C LEU A 48 5.39 7.03 -3.41
N THR A 49 5.18 8.33 -3.63
CA THR A 49 5.30 9.36 -2.59
C THR A 49 3.92 9.88 -2.18
N PHE A 50 3.69 10.05 -0.88
CA PHE A 50 2.40 10.50 -0.36
C PHE A 50 2.52 11.23 0.99
N SER A 51 1.47 11.97 1.34
CA SER A 51 1.31 12.64 2.63
C SER A 51 -0.16 12.76 3.02
N GLY A 52 -0.42 12.87 4.33
CA GLY A 52 -1.77 12.92 4.85
C GLY A 52 -1.80 13.41 6.31
N PRO A 53 -2.96 13.90 6.79
CA PRO A 53 -3.13 14.34 8.16
C PRO A 53 -3.47 13.15 9.08
N TRP A 54 -2.48 12.32 9.41
CA TRP A 54 -2.66 11.10 10.21
C TRP A 54 -2.97 11.46 11.66
N VAL A 55 -4.25 11.36 12.07
CA VAL A 55 -4.68 11.79 13.41
C VAL A 55 -5.62 10.82 14.09
N GLN A 56 -6.43 10.09 13.33
CA GLN A 56 -7.36 9.11 13.88
C GLN A 56 -6.72 7.74 13.97
N GLN A 57 -7.11 6.96 14.97
CA GLN A 57 -6.71 5.56 15.07
C GLN A 57 -7.04 4.83 13.76
N TYR A 58 -6.03 4.21 13.18
CA TYR A 58 -6.01 3.48 11.91
C TYR A 58 -6.17 4.34 10.65
N ASP A 59 -5.98 5.67 10.71
CA ASP A 59 -5.81 6.46 9.48
C ASP A 59 -4.65 5.89 8.66
N GLN A 60 -4.89 5.62 7.38
CA GLN A 60 -3.96 4.92 6.50
C GLN A 60 -3.87 5.55 5.11
N GLY A 61 -2.69 5.46 4.50
CA GLY A 61 -2.53 5.73 3.08
C GLY A 61 -1.20 5.24 2.55
N GLY A 62 -1.18 4.81 1.29
CA GLY A 62 0.05 4.35 0.65
C GLY A 62 -0.16 3.55 -0.63
N LEU A 63 0.80 2.67 -0.92
CA LEU A 63 0.84 1.78 -2.08
C LEU A 63 -0.01 0.53 -1.83
N LEU A 64 -0.71 0.08 -2.87
CA LEU A 64 -1.49 -1.14 -2.88
C LEU A 64 -1.10 -1.99 -4.09
N LEU A 65 -0.73 -3.24 -3.83
CA LEU A 65 -0.67 -4.30 -4.83
C LEU A 65 -1.88 -5.21 -4.64
N THR A 66 -2.63 -5.45 -5.70
CA THR A 66 -3.69 -6.47 -5.73
C THR A 66 -3.35 -7.53 -6.75
N LEU A 67 -3.69 -8.76 -6.42
CA LEU A 67 -3.38 -9.93 -7.23
C LEU A 67 -4.69 -10.57 -7.66
N PRO A 68 -5.32 -10.01 -8.71
CA PRO A 68 -6.56 -10.54 -9.23
C PRO A 68 -6.34 -11.99 -9.69
N SER A 69 -7.31 -12.84 -9.39
CA SER A 69 -7.28 -14.24 -9.78
C SER A 69 -8.62 -14.61 -10.39
N ALA A 70 -8.58 -15.16 -11.60
CA ALA A 70 -9.77 -15.75 -12.21
C ALA A 70 -10.24 -17.02 -11.45
N ARG A 71 -9.36 -17.63 -10.65
CA ARG A 71 -9.63 -18.89 -9.93
C ARG A 71 -10.00 -18.69 -8.46
N ASN A 72 -9.61 -17.58 -7.86
CA ASN A 72 -9.89 -17.28 -6.47
C ASN A 72 -10.77 -16.01 -6.37
N PRO A 73 -12.03 -16.11 -5.92
CA PRO A 73 -12.91 -14.95 -5.80
C PRO A 73 -12.40 -13.93 -4.77
N THR A 74 -11.51 -14.35 -3.86
CA THR A 74 -10.90 -13.45 -2.89
C THR A 74 -9.45 -13.17 -3.28
N ALA A 75 -9.21 -12.00 -3.86
CA ALA A 75 -7.88 -11.62 -4.31
C ALA A 75 -6.87 -11.54 -3.14
N ARG A 76 -5.63 -11.92 -3.40
CA ARG A 76 -4.49 -11.64 -2.51
C ARG A 76 -4.08 -10.19 -2.71
N TRP A 77 -3.48 -9.59 -1.69
CA TRP A 77 -3.05 -8.20 -1.77
C TRP A 77 -1.90 -7.89 -0.80
N LEU A 78 -1.21 -6.79 -1.07
CA LEU A 78 -0.26 -6.18 -0.18
C LEU A 78 -0.56 -4.69 -0.11
N LYS A 79 -0.75 -4.13 1.08
CA LYS A 79 -0.83 -2.70 1.28
C LYS A 79 0.38 -2.25 2.10
N THR A 80 0.96 -1.11 1.77
CA THR A 80 2.05 -0.54 2.55
C THR A 80 2.06 0.97 2.47
N GLY A 81 2.31 1.62 3.60
CA GLY A 81 2.22 3.07 3.69
C GLY A 81 2.32 3.55 5.13
N VAL A 82 1.71 4.69 5.43
CA VAL A 82 1.56 5.15 6.82
C VAL A 82 0.30 4.57 7.42
N GLU A 83 0.36 4.22 8.70
CA GLU A 83 -0.78 3.89 9.55
C GLU A 83 -0.62 4.56 10.93
N PHE A 84 -1.65 5.28 11.37
CA PHE A 84 -1.67 5.86 12.71
C PHE A 84 -2.20 4.83 13.71
N TYR A 85 -1.39 4.43 14.68
CA TYR A 85 -1.73 3.35 15.60
C TYR A 85 -1.29 3.68 17.02
N ASN A 86 -2.19 3.54 17.99
CA ASN A 86 -1.93 3.76 19.41
C ASN A 86 -1.27 5.12 19.70
N GLY A 87 -1.76 6.17 19.04
CA GLY A 87 -1.32 7.55 19.26
C GLY A 87 -0.01 7.94 18.56
N ALA A 88 0.55 7.08 17.70
CA ALA A 88 1.76 7.38 16.93
C ALA A 88 1.65 6.91 15.47
N PRO A 89 2.35 7.59 14.54
CA PRO A 89 2.45 7.13 13.16
C PRO A 89 3.47 5.99 13.00
N TYR A 90 3.17 5.06 12.11
CA TYR A 90 4.06 3.97 11.73
C TYR A 90 4.10 3.85 10.20
N ILE A 91 5.23 3.40 9.66
CA ILE A 91 5.18 2.70 8.39
C ILE A 91 4.57 1.33 8.65
N SER A 92 3.56 0.97 7.89
CA SER A 92 2.79 -0.26 8.00
C SER A 92 2.89 -1.04 6.70
N THR A 93 3.04 -2.35 6.82
CA THR A 93 2.95 -3.29 5.70
C THR A 93 2.04 -4.43 6.11
N VAL A 94 1.04 -4.70 5.29
CA VAL A 94 0.17 -5.86 5.44
C VAL A 94 0.23 -6.69 4.16
N ALA A 95 0.69 -7.93 4.30
CA ALA A 95 0.68 -8.92 3.23
C ALA A 95 -0.48 -9.89 3.50
N CYS A 96 -1.41 -10.00 2.56
CA CYS A 96 -2.59 -10.84 2.68
C CYS A 96 -2.61 -11.91 1.59
N ASP A 97 -2.13 -13.10 1.93
CA ASP A 97 -2.37 -14.32 1.15
C ASP A 97 -3.80 -14.82 1.46
N ASN A 98 -3.95 -15.63 2.51
CA ASN A 98 -5.27 -16.04 2.99
C ASN A 98 -5.87 -15.06 4.00
N TYR A 99 -5.05 -14.51 4.90
CA TYR A 99 -5.42 -13.52 5.92
C TYR A 99 -4.30 -12.49 6.06
N SER A 100 -4.61 -11.36 6.69
CA SER A 100 -3.66 -10.27 6.90
C SER A 100 -2.54 -10.65 7.87
N ASP A 101 -1.30 -10.55 7.41
CA ASP A 101 -0.08 -10.57 8.22
C ASP A 101 0.50 -9.14 8.23
N TRP A 102 0.63 -8.56 9.42
CA TRP A 102 0.89 -7.14 9.64
C TRP A 102 2.20 -6.91 10.37
N SER A 103 2.99 -5.98 9.86
CA SER A 103 4.18 -5.44 10.52
C SER A 103 4.17 -3.91 10.51
N ILE A 104 4.78 -3.31 11.53
CA ILE A 104 4.91 -1.86 11.67
C ILE A 104 6.35 -1.46 12.01
N TRP A 105 6.75 -0.28 11.56
CA TRP A 105 8.00 0.39 11.88
C TRP A 105 7.72 1.80 12.39
N PRO A 106 8.25 2.22 13.54
CA PRO A 106 7.91 3.50 14.15
C PRO A 106 8.38 4.68 13.30
N LEU A 107 7.55 5.72 13.22
CA LEU A 107 7.92 7.04 12.70
C LEU A 107 7.90 8.06 13.83
N THR A 108 8.77 9.06 13.73
CA THR A 108 8.60 10.31 14.47
C THR A 108 7.41 11.09 13.91
N LYS A 109 6.91 12.06 14.68
CA LYS A 109 5.80 12.91 14.21
C LYS A 109 6.25 13.77 13.03
N GLU A 110 7.46 14.30 13.13
CA GLU A 110 8.10 15.14 12.12
C GLU A 110 8.26 14.39 10.79
N GLU A 111 8.66 13.11 10.82
CA GLU A 111 8.73 12.28 9.61
C GLU A 111 7.35 12.05 8.98
N ALA A 112 6.31 11.82 9.80
CA ALA A 112 4.96 11.54 9.31
C ALA A 112 4.20 12.78 8.82
N GLU A 113 4.56 13.98 9.30
CA GLU A 113 4.07 15.27 8.78
C GLU A 113 4.64 15.60 7.40
N GLY A 114 5.82 15.05 7.10
CA GLY A 114 6.46 15.14 5.79
C GLY A 114 5.86 14.21 4.75
N GLU A 115 6.61 14.03 3.67
CA GLU A 115 6.22 13.14 2.59
C GLU A 115 6.97 11.81 2.73
N ILE A 116 6.21 10.73 2.65
CA ILE A 116 6.72 9.38 2.77
C ILE A 116 6.83 8.78 1.38
N THR A 117 7.97 8.18 1.07
CA THR A 117 8.17 7.43 -0.17
C THR A 117 8.36 5.96 0.15
N ILE A 118 7.52 5.11 -0.43
CA ILE A 118 7.61 3.66 -0.31
C ILE A 118 7.95 3.08 -1.68
N GLU A 119 8.85 2.11 -1.69
CA GLU A 119 9.14 1.30 -2.86
C GLU A 119 8.92 -0.17 -2.53
N VAL A 120 8.31 -0.88 -3.46
CA VAL A 120 8.29 -2.34 -3.45
C VAL A 120 9.04 -2.83 -4.68
N ARG A 121 9.99 -3.74 -4.48
CA ARG A 121 10.91 -4.21 -5.54
C ARG A 121 11.00 -5.73 -5.51
N ARG A 122 11.00 -6.34 -6.69
CA ARG A 122 11.32 -7.75 -6.86
C ARG A 122 12.82 -7.96 -6.65
N GLU A 123 13.17 -8.88 -5.76
CA GLU A 123 14.55 -9.34 -5.58
C GLU A 123 14.56 -10.87 -5.61
N GLY A 124 15.18 -11.43 -6.65
CA GLY A 124 15.05 -12.85 -6.96
C GLY A 124 13.59 -13.24 -7.18
N GLU A 125 13.10 -14.17 -6.35
CA GLU A 125 11.71 -14.66 -6.37
C GLU A 125 10.85 -14.09 -5.22
N GLY A 126 11.38 -13.13 -4.45
CA GLY A 126 10.68 -12.42 -3.38
C GLY A 126 10.33 -10.98 -3.75
N LEU A 127 9.31 -10.42 -3.10
CA LEU A 127 9.04 -8.98 -3.11
C LEU A 127 9.53 -8.36 -1.81
N TRP A 128 10.38 -7.35 -1.90
CA TRP A 128 10.80 -6.54 -0.77
C TRP A 128 10.07 -5.21 -0.72
N VAL A 129 9.83 -4.73 0.50
CA VAL A 129 9.23 -3.41 0.80
C VAL A 129 10.27 -2.55 1.50
N TYR A 130 10.46 -1.33 1.00
CA TYR A 130 11.40 -0.36 1.51
C TYR A 130 10.73 0.97 1.79
N TRP A 131 11.14 1.60 2.90
CA TRP A 131 10.95 3.04 3.08
C TRP A 131 12.18 3.77 2.55
N VAL A 132 11.95 4.71 1.63
CA VAL A 132 12.98 5.44 0.90
C VAL A 132 13.08 6.86 1.44
N ARG A 133 14.28 7.26 1.87
CA ARG A 133 14.57 8.56 2.51
C ARG A 133 15.77 9.27 1.89
N GLY A 134 16.01 10.51 2.31
CA GLY A 134 17.20 11.27 1.93
C GLY A 134 17.34 11.45 0.42
N GLU A 135 16.22 11.73 -0.28
CA GLU A 135 16.16 11.82 -1.75
C GLU A 135 16.53 10.52 -2.48
N GLY A 136 16.25 9.35 -1.88
CA GLY A 136 16.54 8.06 -2.48
C GLY A 136 17.94 7.50 -2.17
N LYS A 137 18.65 8.11 -1.22
CA LYS A 137 19.99 7.68 -0.80
C LYS A 137 19.97 6.68 0.36
N GLU A 138 18.85 6.58 1.07
CA GLU A 138 18.67 5.68 2.19
C GLU A 138 17.46 4.78 1.98
N GLU A 139 17.68 3.46 2.00
CA GLU A 139 16.64 2.44 1.89
C GLU A 139 16.56 1.67 3.22
N GLN A 140 15.44 1.79 3.93
CA GLN A 140 15.15 0.98 5.11
C GLN A 140 14.31 -0.23 4.69
N PRO A 141 14.85 -1.48 4.75
CA PRO A 141 14.05 -2.67 4.50
C PRO A 141 13.00 -2.84 5.61
N LEU A 142 11.78 -3.18 5.21
CA LEU A 142 10.63 -3.32 6.12
C LEU A 142 10.06 -4.74 6.13
N ARG A 143 9.96 -5.37 4.95
CA ARG A 143 9.34 -6.69 4.81
C ARG A 143 9.80 -7.38 3.53
N GLU A 144 10.01 -8.69 3.62
CA GLU A 144 10.07 -9.59 2.47
C GLU A 144 8.77 -10.42 2.39
N VAL A 145 8.25 -10.59 1.18
CA VAL A 145 7.05 -11.35 0.86
C VAL A 145 7.36 -12.36 -0.23
N THR A 146 7.43 -13.64 0.14
CA THR A 146 7.96 -14.72 -0.71
C THR A 146 6.90 -15.43 -1.56
N TRP A 147 5.61 -15.18 -1.31
CA TRP A 147 4.51 -15.80 -2.07
C TRP A 147 4.05 -14.94 -3.25
N LEU A 148 4.54 -13.70 -3.38
CA LEU A 148 4.03 -12.74 -4.37
C LEU A 148 4.39 -13.10 -5.82
N PHE A 149 5.38 -13.96 -6.06
CA PHE A 149 5.72 -14.43 -7.41
C PHE A 149 5.63 -15.96 -7.55
N ALA A 150 5.10 -16.66 -6.54
CA ALA A 150 5.03 -18.12 -6.53
C ALA A 150 4.06 -18.72 -7.58
N GLU A 151 3.18 -17.90 -8.15
CA GLU A 151 2.21 -18.29 -9.15
C GLU A 151 2.16 -17.24 -10.27
N GLU A 152 1.92 -17.71 -11.49
CA GLU A 152 1.57 -16.84 -12.63
C GLU A 152 0.28 -16.06 -12.36
N GLY A 153 0.12 -14.95 -13.08
CA GLY A 153 -1.06 -14.10 -12.99
C GLY A 153 -0.71 -12.65 -13.17
N GLU A 154 -1.62 -11.78 -12.75
CA GLU A 154 -1.46 -10.34 -12.86
C GLU A 154 -1.23 -9.70 -11.48
N VAL A 155 -0.56 -8.55 -11.49
CA VAL A 155 -0.49 -7.62 -10.36
C VAL A 155 -1.02 -6.28 -10.82
N ALA A 156 -2.04 -5.79 -10.12
CA ALA A 156 -2.53 -4.44 -10.28
C ALA A 156 -1.90 -3.56 -9.19
N VAL A 157 -1.23 -2.51 -9.63
CA VAL A 157 -0.50 -1.56 -8.80
C VAL A 157 -1.31 -0.28 -8.68
N GLY A 158 -1.45 0.24 -7.47
CA GLY A 158 -2.17 1.48 -7.24
C GLY A 158 -1.86 2.10 -5.89
N ALA A 159 -2.67 3.09 -5.54
CA ALA A 159 -2.67 3.71 -4.22
C ALA A 159 -4.00 3.46 -3.50
N TYR A 160 -3.96 3.57 -2.18
CA TYR A 160 -5.15 3.47 -1.32
C TYR A 160 -5.11 4.52 -0.20
N ALA A 161 -6.29 4.84 0.33
CA ALA A 161 -6.45 5.55 1.60
C ALA A 161 -7.55 4.87 2.39
N ALA A 162 -7.42 4.74 3.71
CA ALA A 162 -8.43 4.12 4.55
C ALA A 162 -8.60 4.87 5.88
N ARG A 163 -9.83 4.87 6.39
CA ARG A 163 -10.20 5.43 7.69
C ARG A 163 -11.18 4.46 8.38
N PRO A 164 -10.67 3.46 9.12
CA PRO A 164 -11.51 2.43 9.74
C PRO A 164 -12.38 2.93 10.89
N GLY A 165 -11.96 4.01 11.57
CA GLY A 165 -12.77 4.68 12.59
C GLY A 165 -14.15 5.03 12.05
N LYS A 166 -15.21 4.58 12.73
CA LYS A 166 -16.60 4.81 12.31
C LYS A 166 -17.20 6.07 12.93
N GLU A 167 -16.75 6.41 14.13
CA GLU A 167 -17.22 7.56 14.93
C GLU A 167 -16.22 8.71 14.84
N VAL A 168 -15.88 9.10 13.62
CA VAL A 168 -14.95 10.20 13.34
C VAL A 168 -15.56 11.13 12.30
N ASP A 169 -15.37 12.44 12.48
CA ASP A 169 -15.91 13.45 11.57
C ASP A 169 -15.01 13.61 10.34
N GLY A 170 -15.62 13.60 9.15
CA GLY A 170 -14.96 13.88 7.87
C GLY A 170 -14.08 12.76 7.31
N GLY A 171 -13.66 12.94 6.04
CA GLY A 171 -12.82 11.99 5.31
C GLY A 171 -11.32 12.22 5.51
N LEU A 172 -10.51 11.15 5.39
CA LEU A 172 -9.05 11.23 5.36
C LEU A 172 -8.63 11.57 3.93
N ARG A 173 -8.04 12.76 3.73
CA ARG A 173 -7.51 13.16 2.41
C ARG A 173 -6.02 12.88 2.34
N VAL A 174 -5.64 11.88 1.54
CA VAL A 174 -4.24 11.53 1.29
C VAL A 174 -3.84 12.02 -0.10
N LYS A 175 -2.75 12.76 -0.16
CA LYS A 175 -2.18 13.29 -1.40
C LYS A 175 -1.09 12.36 -1.87
N PHE A 176 -1.10 12.04 -3.15
CA PHE A 176 -0.17 11.13 -3.81
C PHE A 176 0.51 11.83 -4.96
N ARG A 177 1.76 11.46 -5.22
CA ARG A 177 2.46 11.83 -6.44
C ARG A 177 3.50 10.79 -6.85
N GLY A 178 3.92 10.88 -8.11
CA GLY A 178 5.07 10.14 -8.62
C GLY A 178 4.90 8.63 -8.45
N LEU A 179 3.69 8.11 -8.69
CA LEU A 179 3.49 6.66 -8.77
C LEU A 179 4.17 6.15 -10.04
N GLU A 180 5.29 5.49 -9.86
CA GLU A 180 6.09 4.91 -10.94
C GLU A 180 6.03 3.39 -10.84
N VAL A 181 5.88 2.72 -11.99
CA VAL A 181 5.92 1.26 -12.09
C VAL A 181 6.96 0.89 -13.13
N VAL A 182 7.95 0.10 -12.72
CA VAL A 182 8.98 -0.44 -13.60
C VAL A 182 8.61 -1.86 -13.97
N GLU A 183 8.53 -2.11 -15.27
CA GLU A 183 8.33 -3.44 -15.84
C GLU A 183 9.54 -3.87 -16.66
N GLY A 184 9.74 -5.19 -16.77
CA GLY A 184 10.79 -5.76 -17.59
C GLY A 184 10.49 -7.20 -17.97
N LYS A 185 11.21 -7.73 -18.94
CA LYS A 185 11.15 -9.16 -19.25
C LYS A 185 12.12 -9.89 -18.33
N LYS A 186 11.67 -11.00 -17.74
CA LYS A 186 12.56 -11.99 -17.12
C LYS A 186 13.57 -12.49 -18.15
#